data_AF-A0A5B7TQJ3-F1
#
_entry.id   AF-A0A5B7TQJ3-F1
#
_cell.length_a   1.000
_cell.length_b   1.000
_cell.length_c   1.000
_cell.angle_alpha   90.00
_cell.angle_beta   90.00
_cell.angle_gamma   90.00
#
_symmetry.space_group_name_H-M   'P 1'
#
loop_
_entity.id
_entity.type
_entity.pdbx_description
1 polymer ?
#
loop_
_entity_poly.entity_id
_entity_poly.type
_entity_poly.pdbx_seq_one_letter_code
_entity_poly.pdbx_strand_id
1 'polypeptide(L)'
;MKRTLLSILTFLVFTYAAVSQTTDYSKVIFSSKIYEYKNDEPRTQELGIDKELLSSIIDNLGDSLYSEKEKKDIVDKAWLAFSNPKLFDFVFKDFAVKTINNWGQVNAKGELVLEPNPYLTEWTINSDEFPYFQLALSKILSHYELITYGDDAEGVKSSFNELLITKNINFQDPKDDDWAYSYLETVNADLAPKGLVALVTKGYYNIIVCKLEKKDEITELFKKIEWDFIQP
;
A
#
# COMPACT_ATOMS: atom_id res chain seq x y z
N MET A 1 28.92 -14.67 36.77
CA MET A 1 28.17 -13.41 37.01
C MET A 1 28.44 -12.31 35.99
N LYS A 2 29.70 -12.02 35.57
CA LYS A 2 29.99 -10.94 34.60
C LYS A 2 29.37 -11.13 33.20
N ARG A 3 29.33 -12.37 32.67
CA ARG A 3 28.77 -12.65 31.33
C ARG A 3 27.24 -12.50 31.27
N THR A 4 26.53 -12.95 32.31
CA THR A 4 25.07 -12.85 32.40
C THR A 4 24.59 -11.40 32.55
N LEU A 5 25.34 -10.57 33.28
CA LEU A 5 25.02 -9.14 33.43
C LEU A 5 25.21 -8.38 32.10
N LEU A 6 26.24 -8.73 31.32
CA LEU A 6 26.50 -8.12 30.02
C LEU A 6 25.37 -8.44 29.04
N SER A 7 24.88 -9.68 29.00
CA SER A 7 23.75 -10.08 28.15
C SER A 7 22.47 -9.31 28.49
N ILE A 8 22.17 -9.12 29.78
CA ILE A 8 21.00 -8.36 30.24
C ILE A 8 21.14 -6.88 29.90
N LEU A 9 22.33 -6.30 30.08
CA LEU A 9 22.60 -4.90 29.73
C LEU A 9 22.51 -4.67 28.22
N THR A 10 22.99 -5.62 27.41
CA THR A 10 22.89 -5.55 25.96
C THR A 10 21.43 -5.62 25.52
N PHE A 11 20.63 -6.53 26.12
CA PHE A 11 19.20 -6.65 25.84
C PHE A 11 18.40 -5.40 26.26
N LEU A 12 18.78 -4.77 27.37
CA LEU A 12 18.20 -3.48 27.82
C LEU A 12 18.57 -2.33 26.88
N VAL A 13 19.81 -2.26 26.39
CA VAL A 13 20.22 -1.22 25.43
C VAL A 13 19.54 -1.39 24.08
N PHE A 14 19.35 -2.63 23.60
CA PHE A 14 18.60 -2.90 22.37
C PHE A 14 17.11 -2.56 22.49
N THR A 15 16.49 -2.85 23.64
CA THR A 15 15.09 -2.45 23.89
C THR A 15 14.94 -0.93 24.03
N TYR A 16 15.88 -0.23 24.65
CA TYR A 16 15.86 1.24 24.71
C TYR A 16 16.11 1.91 23.35
N ALA A 17 17.00 1.36 22.51
CA ALA A 17 17.24 1.88 21.17
C ALA A 17 16.07 1.61 20.20
N ALA A 18 15.36 0.49 20.38
CA ALA A 18 14.15 0.21 19.62
C ALA A 18 12.96 1.10 20.03
N VAL A 19 12.88 1.50 21.31
CA VAL A 19 11.83 2.40 21.82
C VAL A 19 12.13 3.88 21.51
N SER A 20 13.38 4.25 21.26
CA SER A 20 13.78 5.63 20.92
C SER A 20 13.63 6.00 19.43
N GLN A 21 13.24 5.06 18.56
CA GLN A 21 12.94 5.34 17.14
C GLN A 21 11.48 5.75 16.89
N THR A 22 10.81 6.34 17.88
CA THR A 22 9.58 7.09 17.62
C THR A 22 10.00 8.47 17.10
N THR A 23 9.97 8.62 15.77
CA THR A 23 10.19 9.93 15.14
C THR A 23 9.20 10.92 15.74
N ASP A 24 9.74 11.93 16.43
CA ASP A 24 8.96 13.02 16.99
C ASP A 24 8.47 13.92 15.85
N TYR A 25 7.25 13.68 15.37
CA TYR A 25 6.63 14.41 14.26
C TYR A 25 6.43 15.91 14.56
N SER A 26 6.66 16.38 15.79
CA SER A 26 6.68 17.82 16.11
C SER A 26 7.95 18.52 15.62
N LYS A 27 9.02 17.77 15.33
CA LYS A 27 10.33 18.28 14.87
C LYS A 27 10.54 18.17 13.36
N VAL A 28 9.58 17.60 12.65
CA VAL A 28 9.61 17.50 11.19
C VAL A 28 9.35 18.89 10.59
N ILE A 29 10.26 19.34 9.74
CA ILE A 29 10.06 20.54 8.91
C ILE A 29 9.43 20.07 7.61
N PHE A 30 8.24 20.57 7.30
CA PHE A 30 7.53 20.24 6.07
C PHE A 30 7.92 21.21 4.95
N SER A 31 8.03 20.71 3.73
CA SER A 31 8.24 21.53 2.54
C SER A 31 7.09 21.25 1.59
N SER A 32 6.27 22.26 1.34
CA SER A 32 5.15 22.16 0.41
C SER A 32 5.40 22.99 -0.83
N LYS A 33 5.21 22.39 -1.99
CA LYS A 33 5.19 23.12 -3.27
C LYS A 33 3.78 23.60 -3.64
N ILE A 34 2.77 23.23 -2.85
CA ILE A 34 1.37 23.57 -3.07
C ILE A 34 1.13 24.99 -2.53
N TYR A 35 0.77 25.90 -3.44
CA TYR A 35 0.42 27.28 -3.08
C TYR A 35 -0.98 27.35 -2.44
N GLU A 36 -1.94 26.62 -3.02
CA GLU A 36 -3.32 26.55 -2.55
C GLU A 36 -3.83 25.12 -2.68
N TYR A 37 -4.42 24.59 -1.60
CA TYR A 37 -5.06 23.28 -1.58
C TYR A 37 -6.48 23.38 -2.14
N LYS A 38 -6.95 22.30 -2.77
CA LYS A 38 -8.37 22.17 -3.10
C LYS A 38 -9.21 22.28 -1.83
N ASN A 39 -10.31 23.01 -1.94
CA ASN A 39 -11.25 23.22 -0.84
C ASN A 39 -12.44 22.25 -0.90
N ASP A 40 -12.71 21.70 -2.08
CA ASP A 40 -13.72 20.70 -2.35
C ASP A 40 -13.23 19.29 -1.99
N GLU A 41 -14.18 18.47 -1.54
CA GLU A 41 -13.97 17.06 -1.25
C GLU A 41 -14.19 16.23 -2.52
N PRO A 42 -13.51 15.07 -2.67
CA PRO A 42 -13.77 14.17 -3.79
C PRO A 42 -15.23 13.72 -3.83
N ARG A 43 -15.82 13.67 -5.03
CA ARG A 43 -17.25 13.41 -5.25
C ARG A 43 -17.61 11.92 -5.21
N THR A 44 -17.23 11.23 -4.13
CA THR A 44 -17.38 9.77 -3.99
C THR A 44 -18.81 9.29 -4.24
N GLN A 45 -19.82 9.93 -3.63
CA GLN A 45 -21.23 9.57 -3.79
C GLN A 45 -21.74 9.74 -5.23
N GLU A 46 -21.37 10.82 -5.91
CA GLU A 46 -21.78 11.08 -7.30
C GLU A 46 -21.17 10.05 -8.26
N LEU A 47 -19.98 9.55 -7.94
CA LEU A 47 -19.24 8.55 -8.70
C LEU A 47 -19.62 7.11 -8.32
N GLY A 48 -20.57 6.91 -7.40
CA GLY A 48 -20.99 5.58 -6.96
C GLY A 48 -19.91 4.82 -6.15
N ILE A 49 -18.98 5.56 -5.56
CA ILE A 49 -17.93 5.02 -4.69
C ILE A 49 -18.39 5.16 -3.26
N ASP A 50 -18.61 4.02 -2.62
CA ASP A 50 -19.06 3.93 -1.24
C ASP A 50 -18.14 3.04 -0.40
N LYS A 51 -18.47 2.98 0.89
CA LYS A 51 -17.72 2.17 1.84
C LYS A 51 -17.96 0.67 1.65
N GLU A 52 -19.07 0.27 1.05
CA GLU A 52 -19.39 -1.13 0.78
C GLU A 52 -18.48 -1.68 -0.32
N LEU A 53 -18.26 -0.93 -1.39
CA LEU A 53 -17.26 -1.22 -2.43
C LEU A 53 -15.88 -1.48 -1.82
N LEU A 54 -15.41 -0.58 -0.95
CA LEU A 54 -14.14 -0.74 -0.26
C LEU A 54 -14.12 -1.97 0.64
N SER A 55 -15.21 -2.24 1.37
CA SER A 55 -15.33 -3.46 2.17
C SER A 55 -15.19 -4.70 1.30
N SER A 56 -15.91 -4.78 0.17
CA SER A 56 -15.83 -5.92 -0.74
C SER A 56 -14.43 -6.14 -1.31
N ILE A 57 -13.69 -5.06 -1.62
CA ILE A 57 -12.29 -5.17 -2.08
C ILE A 57 -11.41 -5.75 -0.96
N ILE A 58 -11.49 -5.19 0.24
CA ILE A 58 -10.68 -5.63 1.38
C ILE A 58 -11.03 -7.05 1.81
N ASP A 59 -12.30 -7.45 1.76
CA ASP A 59 -12.73 -8.82 2.06
C ASP A 59 -12.18 -9.82 1.05
N ASN A 60 -12.16 -9.48 -0.24
CA ASN A 60 -11.63 -10.37 -1.28
C ASN A 60 -10.09 -10.48 -1.27
N LEU A 61 -9.38 -9.42 -0.90
CA LEU A 61 -7.90 -9.43 -0.78
C LEU A 61 -7.42 -10.00 0.55
N GLY A 62 -8.04 -9.58 1.65
CA GLY A 62 -7.64 -9.93 3.01
C GLY A 62 -8.19 -11.28 3.48
N ASP A 63 -9.33 -11.73 2.96
CA ASP A 63 -9.97 -13.04 3.24
C ASP A 63 -9.83 -13.47 4.72
N SER A 64 -9.18 -14.60 5.02
CA SER A 64 -8.92 -15.06 6.39
C SER A 64 -7.60 -14.56 6.99
N LEU A 65 -6.84 -13.76 6.26
CA LEU A 65 -5.50 -13.28 6.65
C LEU A 65 -5.58 -12.09 7.62
N TYR A 66 -6.70 -11.36 7.60
CA TYR A 66 -7.01 -10.29 8.53
C TYR A 66 -8.24 -10.62 9.38
N SER A 67 -8.20 -10.21 10.65
CA SER A 67 -9.40 -10.22 11.49
C SER A 67 -10.41 -9.17 11.02
N GLU A 68 -11.69 -9.36 11.35
CA GLU A 68 -12.75 -8.40 11.04
C GLU A 68 -12.46 -6.98 11.57
N LYS A 69 -11.75 -6.89 12.70
CA LYS A 69 -11.32 -5.61 13.25
C LYS A 69 -10.27 -4.92 12.36
N GLU A 70 -9.30 -5.68 11.85
CA GLU A 70 -8.25 -5.16 10.97
C GLU A 70 -8.85 -4.76 9.61
N LYS A 71 -9.69 -5.60 9.02
CA LYS A 71 -10.41 -5.25 7.78
C LYS A 71 -11.21 -3.97 7.92
N LYS A 72 -11.97 -3.83 9.01
CA LYS A 72 -12.73 -2.62 9.29
C LYS A 72 -11.82 -1.39 9.41
N ASP A 73 -10.68 -1.52 10.07
CA ASP A 73 -9.70 -0.44 10.20
C ASP A 73 -9.13 0.01 8.83
N ILE A 74 -8.83 -0.95 7.96
CA ILE A 74 -8.38 -0.68 6.58
C ILE A 74 -9.49 0.06 5.80
N VAL A 75 -10.72 -0.45 5.86
CA VAL A 75 -11.89 0.14 5.17
C VAL A 75 -12.19 1.55 5.68
N ASP A 76 -12.14 1.78 6.99
CA ASP A 76 -12.36 3.11 7.59
C ASP A 76 -11.31 4.12 7.10
N LYS A 77 -10.04 3.71 7.01
CA LYS A 77 -8.95 4.54 6.50
C LYS A 77 -9.11 4.83 5.00
N ALA A 78 -9.36 3.79 4.20
CA ALA A 78 -9.57 3.94 2.76
C ALA A 78 -10.76 4.86 2.46
N TRP A 79 -11.87 4.67 3.17
CA TRP A 79 -13.05 5.51 3.03
C TRP A 79 -12.76 6.97 3.39
N LEU A 80 -12.11 7.23 4.52
CA LEU A 80 -11.81 8.60 4.93
C LEU A 80 -10.82 9.27 3.97
N ALA A 81 -9.82 8.55 3.47
CA ALA A 81 -8.91 9.06 2.44
C ALA A 81 -9.66 9.43 1.16
N PHE A 82 -10.65 8.63 0.75
CA PHE A 82 -11.46 8.89 -0.44
C PHE A 82 -12.42 10.06 -0.23
N SER A 83 -13.13 10.11 0.90
CA SER A 83 -14.19 11.10 1.11
C SER A 83 -13.68 12.43 1.65
N ASN A 84 -12.59 12.44 2.43
CA ASN A 84 -12.07 13.66 3.05
C ASN A 84 -10.56 13.56 3.29
N PRO A 85 -9.73 13.84 2.26
CA PRO A 85 -8.27 13.72 2.32
C PRO A 85 -7.66 14.61 3.42
N LYS A 86 -8.23 15.80 3.62
CA LYS A 86 -7.79 16.75 4.65
C LYS A 86 -8.02 16.19 6.06
N LEU A 87 -9.20 15.64 6.32
CA LEU A 87 -9.51 15.02 7.60
C LEU A 87 -8.71 13.74 7.80
N PHE A 88 -8.46 12.97 6.74
CA PHE A 88 -7.59 11.80 6.79
C PHE A 88 -6.18 12.15 7.26
N ASP A 89 -5.53 13.12 6.63
CA ASP A 89 -4.17 13.56 7.01
C ASP A 89 -4.13 14.12 8.44
N PHE A 90 -5.22 14.73 8.91
CA PHE A 90 -5.33 15.21 10.28
C PHE A 90 -5.49 14.08 11.30
N VAL A 91 -6.42 13.14 11.07
CA VAL A 91 -6.76 12.06 12.00
C VAL A 91 -5.69 10.97 12.01
N PHE A 92 -5.13 10.66 10.85
CA PHE A 92 -4.20 9.54 10.63
C PHE A 92 -2.80 10.00 10.26
N LYS A 93 -2.35 11.15 10.79
CA LYS A 93 -1.07 11.78 10.44
C LYS A 93 0.11 10.79 10.36
N ASP A 94 0.34 10.02 11.42
CA ASP A 94 1.46 9.06 11.47
C ASP A 94 1.36 7.97 10.39
N PHE A 95 0.14 7.53 10.11
CA PHE A 95 -0.11 6.54 9.07
C PHE A 95 0.09 7.16 7.69
N ALA A 96 -0.55 8.30 7.43
CA ALA A 96 -0.49 9.02 6.17
C ALA A 96 0.96 9.23 5.74
N VAL A 97 1.79 9.67 6.67
CA VAL A 97 3.22 9.90 6.48
C VAL A 97 4.01 8.61 6.18
N LYS A 98 3.69 7.48 6.83
CA LYS A 98 4.36 6.19 6.60
C LYS A 98 3.97 5.52 5.27
N THR A 99 2.84 5.88 4.69
CA THR A 99 2.35 5.31 3.41
C THR A 99 2.89 6.02 2.17
N ILE A 100 3.91 6.87 2.31
CA ILE A 100 4.52 7.63 1.21
C ILE A 100 5.99 7.20 1.04
N ASN A 101 6.37 6.84 -0.19
CA ASN A 101 7.70 6.29 -0.51
C ASN A 101 8.88 7.22 -0.18
N ASN A 102 8.65 8.53 -0.09
CA ASN A 102 9.69 9.52 0.24
C ASN A 102 9.79 9.81 1.75
N TRP A 103 9.08 9.04 2.59
CA TRP A 103 9.23 9.11 4.05
C TRP A 103 10.70 8.98 4.47
N GLY A 104 11.17 9.88 5.34
CA GLY A 104 12.55 9.84 5.81
C GLY A 104 13.59 10.48 4.88
N GLN A 105 13.22 10.94 3.67
CA GLN A 105 14.20 11.53 2.75
C GLN A 105 14.61 12.95 3.16
N VAL A 106 15.92 13.15 3.21
CA VAL A 106 16.56 14.41 3.60
C VAL A 106 17.17 15.07 2.37
N ASN A 107 16.88 16.34 2.13
CA ASN A 107 17.47 17.07 1.00
C ASN A 107 18.95 17.40 1.24
N ALA A 108 19.59 17.99 0.22
CA ALA A 108 20.98 18.43 0.28
C ALA A 108 21.30 19.44 1.41
N LYS A 109 20.29 20.03 2.05
CA LYS A 109 20.41 20.96 3.19
C LYS A 109 20.23 20.28 4.55
N GLY A 110 19.95 18.99 4.60
CA GLY A 110 19.70 18.30 5.87
C GLY A 110 18.25 18.37 6.34
N GLU A 111 17.31 18.83 5.51
CA GLU A 111 15.89 18.97 5.87
C GLU A 111 15.07 17.76 5.37
N LEU A 112 14.13 17.28 6.19
CA LEU A 112 13.18 16.26 5.76
C LEU A 112 12.22 16.85 4.71
N VAL A 113 12.13 16.27 3.52
CA VAL A 113 11.25 16.81 2.46
C VAL A 113 9.97 15.99 2.40
N LEU A 114 8.97 16.44 3.15
CA LEU A 114 7.64 15.85 3.12
C LEU A 114 6.57 16.92 3.06
N GLU A 115 5.51 16.58 2.33
CA GLU A 115 4.27 17.33 2.34
C GLU A 115 3.56 17.15 3.69
N PRO A 116 3.07 18.24 4.31
CA PRO A 116 2.43 18.16 5.63
C PRO A 116 1.13 17.37 5.62
N ASN A 117 0.41 17.43 4.49
CA ASN A 117 -0.85 16.73 4.26
C ASN A 117 -0.71 15.93 2.95
N PRO A 118 -0.10 14.73 2.98
CA PRO A 118 0.27 14.02 1.77
C PRO A 118 -0.96 13.59 0.95
N TYR A 119 -2.05 13.12 1.55
CA TYR A 119 -3.23 12.72 0.78
C TYR A 119 -3.98 13.92 0.21
N LEU A 120 -4.08 15.02 0.98
CA LEU A 120 -4.63 16.27 0.48
C LEU A 120 -3.77 16.87 -0.65
N THR A 121 -2.46 16.70 -0.59
CA THR A 121 -1.55 17.12 -1.66
C THR A 121 -1.84 16.34 -2.94
N GLU A 122 -1.92 15.02 -2.84
CA GLU A 122 -2.26 14.15 -3.98
C GLU A 122 -3.62 14.52 -4.56
N TRP A 123 -4.64 14.73 -3.71
CA TRP A 123 -5.95 15.20 -4.17
C TRP A 123 -5.86 16.55 -4.90
N THR A 124 -5.05 17.46 -4.39
CA THR A 124 -4.91 18.81 -4.95
C THR A 124 -4.26 18.80 -6.33
N ILE A 125 -3.25 17.95 -6.56
CA ILE A 125 -2.52 17.92 -7.83
C ILE A 125 -3.22 17.10 -8.92
N ASN A 126 -4.08 16.16 -8.56
CA ASN A 126 -4.83 15.37 -9.52
C ASN A 126 -6.02 16.17 -10.07
N SER A 127 -6.18 16.26 -11.38
CA SER A 127 -7.34 16.92 -12.00
C SER A 127 -8.64 16.16 -11.75
N ASP A 128 -8.56 14.84 -11.72
CA ASP A 128 -9.70 13.92 -11.70
C ASP A 128 -9.66 13.03 -10.44
N GLU A 129 -10.83 12.56 -10.01
CA GLU A 129 -10.97 11.78 -8.79
C GLU A 129 -10.44 10.35 -8.89
N PHE A 130 -10.63 9.66 -10.02
CA PHE A 130 -10.24 8.25 -10.14
C PHE A 130 -8.73 8.01 -10.01
N PRO A 131 -7.84 8.79 -10.65
CA PRO A 131 -6.39 8.68 -10.41
C PRO A 131 -6.02 8.89 -8.93
N TYR A 132 -6.69 9.83 -8.25
CA TYR A 132 -6.50 10.03 -6.82
C TYR A 132 -6.94 8.81 -6.00
N PHE A 133 -8.12 8.24 -6.30
CA PHE A 133 -8.63 7.05 -5.61
C PHE A 133 -7.71 5.85 -5.78
N GLN A 134 -7.23 5.59 -6.99
CA GLN A 134 -6.29 4.50 -7.29
C GLN A 134 -5.00 4.68 -6.48
N LEU A 135 -4.43 5.88 -6.48
CA LEU A 135 -3.20 6.19 -5.77
C LEU A 135 -3.39 6.08 -4.25
N ALA A 136 -4.45 6.67 -3.71
CA ALA A 136 -4.76 6.62 -2.28
C ALA A 136 -4.97 5.17 -1.81
N LEU A 137 -5.74 4.38 -2.57
CA LEU A 137 -5.97 2.98 -2.24
C LEU A 137 -4.69 2.15 -2.39
N SER A 138 -3.89 2.37 -3.43
CA SER A 138 -2.60 1.68 -3.62
C SER A 138 -1.67 1.86 -2.42
N LYS A 139 -1.54 3.10 -1.92
CA LYS A 139 -0.71 3.42 -0.75
C LYS A 139 -1.19 2.72 0.51
N ILE A 140 -2.51 2.70 0.72
CA ILE A 140 -3.14 2.03 1.87
C ILE A 140 -2.94 0.51 1.76
N LEU A 141 -3.32 -0.09 0.63
CA LEU A 141 -3.19 -1.53 0.42
C LEU A 141 -1.74 -2.00 0.52
N SER A 142 -0.77 -1.21 0.03
CA SER A 142 0.65 -1.56 0.10
C SER A 142 1.15 -1.57 1.54
N HIS A 143 0.73 -0.60 2.36
CA HIS A 143 1.04 -0.59 3.79
C HIS A 143 0.52 -1.83 4.53
N TYR A 144 -0.62 -2.36 4.07
CA TYR A 144 -1.22 -3.58 4.59
C TYR A 144 -0.82 -4.84 3.80
N GLU A 145 0.24 -4.80 2.98
CA GLU A 145 0.76 -5.99 2.27
C GLU A 145 -0.30 -6.67 1.35
N LEU A 146 -1.33 -5.94 0.90
CA LEU A 146 -2.45 -6.45 0.07
C LEU A 146 -2.26 -6.19 -1.44
N ILE A 147 -1.35 -5.28 -1.79
CA ILE A 147 -0.93 -4.98 -3.17
C ILE A 147 0.58 -4.79 -3.17
N THR A 148 1.20 -5.07 -4.31
CA THR A 148 2.63 -4.88 -4.50
C THR A 148 2.93 -4.32 -5.88
N TYR A 149 4.20 -4.05 -6.16
CA TYR A 149 4.66 -3.47 -7.43
C TYR A 149 5.94 -4.15 -7.90
N GLY A 150 6.05 -4.40 -9.20
CA GLY A 150 7.29 -4.90 -9.82
C GLY A 150 7.30 -4.63 -11.33
N ASP A 151 8.22 -3.77 -11.77
CA ASP A 151 8.37 -3.33 -13.17
C ASP A 151 9.38 -4.13 -13.99
N ASP A 152 10.16 -4.98 -13.35
CA ASP A 152 10.99 -6.02 -13.98
C ASP A 152 10.80 -7.38 -13.27
N ALA A 153 11.38 -8.44 -13.83
CA ALA A 153 11.16 -9.79 -13.33
C ALA A 153 11.71 -10.02 -11.91
N GLU A 154 12.86 -9.43 -11.56
CA GLU A 154 13.44 -9.55 -10.23
C GLU A 154 12.66 -8.73 -9.20
N GLY A 155 12.18 -7.55 -9.62
CA GLY A 155 11.26 -6.71 -8.87
C GLY A 155 9.96 -7.45 -8.58
N VAL A 156 9.33 -8.06 -9.59
CA VAL A 156 8.15 -8.92 -9.40
C VAL A 156 8.46 -10.00 -8.38
N LYS A 157 9.50 -10.81 -8.54
CA LYS A 157 9.82 -11.88 -7.58
C LYS A 157 9.97 -11.36 -6.15
N SER A 158 10.72 -10.28 -5.99
CA SER A 158 10.96 -9.66 -4.67
C SER A 158 9.66 -9.18 -4.04
N SER A 159 8.80 -8.55 -4.84
CA SER A 159 7.52 -7.96 -4.42
C SER A 159 6.53 -9.01 -3.86
N PHE A 160 6.58 -10.25 -4.35
CA PHE A 160 5.72 -11.35 -3.88
C PHE A 160 6.14 -11.89 -2.51
N ASN A 161 7.37 -11.65 -2.06
CA ASN A 161 7.79 -11.97 -0.70
C ASN A 161 7.20 -11.01 0.34
N GLU A 162 6.75 -9.83 -0.11
CA GLU A 162 6.18 -8.79 0.76
C GLU A 162 4.65 -8.89 0.84
N LEU A 163 4.01 -9.54 -0.14
CA LEU A 163 2.55 -9.76 -0.15
C LEU A 163 2.12 -10.76 0.93
N LEU A 164 1.10 -10.38 1.71
CA LEU A 164 0.60 -11.16 2.84
C LEU A 164 0.20 -12.60 2.47
N ILE A 165 -0.45 -12.76 1.33
CA ILE A 165 -0.99 -14.04 0.84
C ILE A 165 0.08 -14.94 0.20
N THR A 166 1.22 -14.38 -0.22
CA THR A 166 2.27 -15.12 -0.94
C THR A 166 3.63 -15.18 -0.24
N LYS A 167 3.84 -14.45 0.86
CA LYS A 167 5.14 -14.38 1.56
C LYS A 167 5.74 -15.70 2.05
N ASN A 168 4.93 -16.76 2.10
CA ASN A 168 5.37 -18.11 2.49
C ASN A 168 5.48 -19.07 1.29
N ILE A 169 5.40 -18.55 0.06
CA ILE A 169 5.53 -19.32 -1.18
C ILE A 169 6.92 -19.06 -1.76
N ASN A 170 7.65 -20.13 -2.06
CA ASN A 170 8.91 -20.05 -2.78
C ASN A 170 8.62 -20.11 -4.28
N PHE A 171 8.75 -18.97 -4.96
CA PHE A 171 8.64 -18.89 -6.41
C PHE A 171 9.97 -19.27 -7.08
N GLN A 172 9.89 -19.75 -8.31
CA GLN A 172 11.09 -20.00 -9.12
C GLN A 172 11.83 -18.69 -9.43
N ASP A 173 13.14 -18.76 -9.61
CA ASP A 173 13.92 -17.60 -10.06
C ASP A 173 13.54 -17.19 -11.49
N PRO A 174 13.55 -15.88 -11.82
CA PRO A 174 13.33 -15.43 -13.19
C PRO A 174 14.49 -15.87 -14.09
N LYS A 175 14.21 -16.06 -15.37
CA LYS A 175 15.22 -16.34 -16.40
C LYS A 175 15.81 -15.04 -16.93
N ASP A 176 16.98 -15.15 -17.58
CA ASP A 176 17.69 -14.00 -18.16
C ASP A 176 16.86 -13.23 -19.21
N ASP A 177 15.89 -13.89 -19.85
CA ASP A 177 15.00 -13.31 -20.87
C ASP A 177 13.61 -12.94 -20.33
N ASP A 178 13.37 -13.11 -19.04
CA ASP A 178 12.09 -12.77 -18.43
C ASP A 178 11.89 -11.25 -18.29
N TRP A 179 10.72 -10.82 -18.73
CA TRP A 179 10.16 -9.50 -18.46
C TRP A 179 9.14 -9.61 -17.32
N ALA A 180 8.71 -8.50 -16.73
CA ALA A 180 7.74 -8.52 -15.63
C ALA A 180 6.47 -9.34 -15.96
N TYR A 181 5.90 -9.16 -17.17
CA TYR A 181 4.71 -9.91 -17.60
C TYR A 181 4.99 -11.40 -17.81
N SER A 182 6.08 -11.78 -18.49
CA SER A 182 6.38 -13.21 -18.74
C SER A 182 6.69 -13.96 -17.44
N TYR A 183 7.35 -13.28 -16.50
CA TYR A 183 7.61 -13.85 -15.20
C TYR A 183 6.33 -13.98 -14.36
N LEU A 184 5.40 -13.02 -14.45
CA LEU A 184 4.09 -13.16 -13.80
C LEU A 184 3.27 -14.35 -14.32
N GLU A 185 3.40 -14.74 -15.59
CA GLU A 185 2.80 -15.98 -16.11
C GLU A 185 3.38 -17.21 -15.37
N THR A 186 4.70 -17.23 -15.14
CA THR A 186 5.38 -18.28 -14.36
C THR A 186 4.90 -18.30 -12.92
N VAL A 187 4.81 -17.13 -12.28
CA VAL A 187 4.25 -16.99 -10.92
C VAL A 187 2.81 -17.52 -10.86
N ASN A 188 1.98 -17.22 -11.85
CA ASN A 188 0.62 -17.72 -11.92
C ASN A 188 0.54 -19.25 -12.06
N ALA A 189 1.48 -19.88 -12.75
CA ALA A 189 1.57 -21.34 -12.80
C ALA A 189 1.87 -21.96 -11.42
N ASP A 190 2.67 -21.27 -10.58
CA ASP A 190 2.96 -21.68 -9.20
C ASP A 190 1.79 -21.41 -8.23
N LEU A 191 1.00 -20.38 -8.50
CA LEU A 191 -0.17 -19.99 -7.70
C LEU A 191 -1.41 -20.85 -7.98
N ALA A 192 -1.64 -21.24 -9.23
CA ALA A 192 -2.87 -21.94 -9.62
C ALA A 192 -3.13 -23.25 -8.84
N PRO A 193 -2.14 -24.12 -8.57
CA PRO A 193 -2.34 -25.30 -7.72
C PRO A 193 -2.76 -25.00 -6.28
N LYS A 194 -2.55 -23.76 -5.81
CA LYS A 194 -2.95 -23.27 -4.48
C LYS A 194 -4.31 -22.58 -4.49
N GLY A 195 -4.99 -22.54 -5.64
CA GLY A 195 -6.26 -21.83 -5.81
C GLY A 195 -6.09 -20.31 -5.82
N LEU A 196 -4.91 -19.80 -6.19
CA LEU A 196 -4.60 -18.37 -6.23
C LEU A 196 -4.32 -17.90 -7.66
N VAL A 197 -4.47 -16.60 -7.89
CA VAL A 197 -4.10 -15.94 -9.14
C VAL A 197 -3.58 -14.54 -8.86
N ALA A 198 -2.46 -14.19 -9.49
CA ALA A 198 -1.92 -12.86 -9.59
C ALA A 198 -2.56 -12.11 -10.76
N LEU A 199 -2.96 -10.86 -10.50
CA LEU A 199 -3.48 -9.93 -11.48
C LEU A 199 -2.61 -8.68 -11.46
N VAL A 200 -2.41 -8.08 -12.63
CA VAL A 200 -1.54 -6.91 -12.81
C VAL A 200 -2.26 -5.81 -13.56
N THR A 201 -1.93 -4.57 -13.23
CA THR A 201 -2.42 -3.39 -13.94
C THR A 201 -1.65 -3.17 -15.22
N LYS A 202 -2.35 -2.79 -16.29
CA LYS A 202 -1.71 -2.48 -17.57
C LYS A 202 -0.90 -1.20 -17.45
N GLY A 203 0.42 -1.28 -17.67
CA GLY A 203 1.34 -0.14 -17.73
C GLY A 203 1.84 0.41 -16.38
N TYR A 204 1.20 0.06 -15.27
CA TYR A 204 1.57 0.56 -13.93
C TYR A 204 2.10 -0.52 -12.99
N TYR A 205 2.10 -1.79 -13.40
CA TYR A 205 2.73 -2.91 -12.69
C TYR A 205 2.35 -3.09 -11.21
N ASN A 206 1.23 -2.51 -10.79
CA ASN A 206 0.62 -2.86 -9.51
C ASN A 206 0.02 -4.25 -9.63
N ILE A 207 0.31 -5.10 -8.65
CA ILE A 207 0.00 -6.52 -8.64
C ILE A 207 -0.80 -6.85 -7.37
N ILE A 208 -1.92 -7.52 -7.56
CA ILE A 208 -2.72 -8.12 -6.48
C ILE A 208 -2.72 -9.63 -6.64
N VAL A 209 -2.89 -10.35 -5.54
CA VAL A 209 -3.12 -11.79 -5.55
C VAL A 209 -4.43 -12.08 -4.83
N CYS A 210 -5.29 -12.88 -5.45
CA CYS A 210 -6.58 -13.25 -4.91
C CYS A 210 -6.85 -14.74 -5.13
N LYS A 211 -7.93 -15.22 -4.52
CA LYS A 211 -8.47 -16.56 -4.79
C LYS A 211 -8.94 -16.66 -6.24
N LEU A 212 -8.62 -17.76 -6.91
CA LEU A 212 -8.93 -17.98 -8.32
C LEU A 212 -10.44 -17.88 -8.59
N GLU A 213 -11.27 -18.42 -7.69
CA GLU A 213 -12.73 -18.35 -7.76
C GLU A 213 -13.30 -16.95 -7.52
N LYS A 214 -12.49 -16.01 -7.02
CA LYS A 214 -12.85 -14.60 -6.78
C LYS A 214 -12.33 -13.63 -7.83
N LYS A 215 -11.58 -14.11 -8.82
CA LYS A 215 -10.95 -13.29 -9.87
C LYS A 215 -11.94 -12.35 -10.57
N ASP A 216 -13.07 -12.88 -11.02
CA ASP A 216 -14.04 -12.08 -11.78
C ASP A 216 -14.74 -11.05 -10.86
N GLU A 217 -15.03 -11.43 -9.61
CA GLU A 217 -15.60 -10.51 -8.61
C GLU A 217 -14.65 -9.34 -8.32
N ILE A 218 -13.39 -9.63 -8.03
CA ILE A 218 -12.43 -8.59 -7.64
C ILE A 218 -12.09 -7.66 -8.80
N THR A 219 -11.99 -8.17 -10.03
CA THR A 219 -11.75 -7.33 -11.21
C THR A 219 -12.92 -6.38 -11.48
N GLU A 220 -14.17 -6.83 -11.32
CA GLU A 220 -15.34 -5.95 -11.43
C GLU A 220 -15.42 -4.91 -10.32
N LEU A 221 -14.97 -5.23 -9.10
CA LEU A 221 -14.88 -4.25 -8.02
C LEU A 221 -13.86 -3.14 -8.35
N PHE A 222 -12.66 -3.50 -8.81
CA PHE A 222 -11.64 -2.50 -9.16
C PHE A 222 -12.01 -1.65 -10.40
N LYS A 223 -12.75 -2.20 -11.36
CA LYS A 223 -13.30 -1.42 -12.48
C LYS A 223 -14.20 -0.27 -12.06
N LYS A 224 -14.90 -0.38 -10.92
CA LYS A 224 -15.72 0.73 -10.38
C LYS A 224 -14.91 1.95 -9.95
N ILE A 225 -13.60 1.80 -9.76
CA ILE A 225 -12.66 2.90 -9.54
C ILE A 225 -11.71 3.11 -10.73
N GLU A 226 -12.14 2.68 -11.92
CA GLU A 226 -11.41 2.74 -13.20
C GLU A 226 -10.03 2.09 -13.16
N TRP A 227 -9.85 1.06 -12.30
CA TRP A 227 -8.57 0.40 -12.11
C TRP A 227 -8.58 -1.00 -12.72
N ASP A 228 -8.06 -1.14 -13.93
CA ASP A 228 -8.10 -2.40 -14.66
C ASP A 228 -6.96 -3.35 -14.26
N PHE A 229 -7.33 -4.42 -13.57
CA PHE A 229 -6.47 -5.57 -13.30
C PHE A 229 -6.75 -6.70 -14.30
N ILE A 230 -5.70 -7.19 -14.94
CA ILE A 230 -5.76 -8.30 -15.88
C ILE A 230 -4.91 -9.46 -15.38
N GLN A 231 -5.28 -10.67 -15.78
CA GLN A 231 -4.35 -11.79 -15.67
C GLN A 231 -3.28 -11.61 -16.76
N PRO A 232 -1.99 -11.56 -16.39
CA PRO A 232 -0.89 -11.47 -17.36
C PRO A 232 -0.84 -12.71 -18.25
#